data_AF-I4N1W6-F1
#
_entry.id   AF-I4N1W6-F1
#
_cell.length_a   1.000
_cell.length_b   1.000
_cell.length_c   1.000
_cell.angle_alpha   90.00
_cell.angle_beta   90.00
_cell.angle_gamma   90.00
#
_symmetry.space_group_name_H-M   'P 1'
#
loop_
_entity.id
_entity.type
_entity.pdbx_description
1 polymer ?
#
loop_
_entity_poly.entity_id
_entity_poly.type
_entity_poly.pdbx_seq_one_letter_code
_entity_poly.pdbx_strand_id
1 'polypeptide(L)'
;MSQPILRTGPASAPIAQTVSVPADAQLVFLSGALPDVADPHAAPGTSAAYGDTRTQTESVLRKLRGVLEEQGLGLGDIVSLRVFLVGVPELQGRLDFAGLQAGYTPFFGTAEQPNKPARTAIQVAGLPLPGALVEIDGIAVRRTARV
;
A
#
# COMPACT_ATOMS: atom_id res chain seq x y z
N MET A 1 -10.18 -2.54 29.22
CA MET A 1 -10.31 -2.07 27.83
C MET A 1 -8.95 -2.18 27.18
N SER A 2 -8.84 -2.78 25.99
CA SER A 2 -7.57 -2.80 25.23
C SER A 2 -7.22 -1.35 24.86
N GLN A 3 -5.94 -0.99 24.91
CA GLN A 3 -5.52 0.36 24.50
C GLN A 3 -5.76 0.57 23.00
N PRO A 4 -6.15 1.77 22.56
CA PRO A 4 -6.37 2.03 21.15
C PRO A 4 -5.06 1.99 20.36
N ILE A 5 -5.15 1.70 19.06
CA ILE A 5 -4.06 1.97 18.13
C ILE A 5 -3.90 3.48 18.03
N LEU A 6 -2.73 4.01 18.42
CA LEU A 6 -2.43 5.44 18.37
C LEU A 6 -1.68 5.76 17.08
N ARG A 7 -2.13 6.80 16.37
CA ARG A 7 -1.46 7.32 15.16
C ARG A 7 -1.12 8.78 15.39
N THR A 8 0.11 9.19 15.09
CA THR A 8 0.56 10.58 15.25
C THR A 8 1.04 11.17 13.93
N GLY A 9 1.13 12.50 13.86
CA GLY A 9 1.60 13.23 12.69
C GLY A 9 0.63 14.34 12.26
N PRO A 10 1.04 15.19 11.30
CA PRO A 10 0.22 16.30 10.84
C PRO A 10 -1.04 15.82 10.11
N ALA A 11 -2.17 16.48 10.35
CA ALA A 11 -3.45 16.12 9.74
C ALA A 11 -3.42 16.17 8.20
N SER A 12 -2.62 17.08 7.62
CA SER A 12 -2.44 17.24 6.18
C SER A 12 -1.58 16.16 5.52
N ALA A 13 -0.82 15.36 6.27
CA ALA A 13 -0.01 14.30 5.68
C ALA A 13 -0.85 13.05 5.38
N PRO A 14 -0.57 12.32 4.28
CA PRO A 14 -1.29 11.10 3.92
C PRO A 14 -0.78 9.85 4.68
N ILE A 15 0.20 10.01 5.57
CA ILE A 15 0.83 8.95 6.35
C ILE A 15 0.88 9.35 7.83
N ALA A 16 0.99 8.37 8.71
CA ALA A 16 1.31 8.60 10.11
C ALA A 16 2.84 8.72 10.29
N GLN A 17 3.27 9.60 11.19
CA GLN A 17 4.66 9.66 11.66
C GLN A 17 4.98 8.48 12.57
N THR A 18 4.04 8.12 13.46
CA THR A 18 4.13 6.91 14.28
C THR A 18 2.79 6.18 14.32
N VAL A 19 2.85 4.86 14.43
CA VAL A 19 1.70 4.00 14.76
C VAL A 19 2.09 3.10 15.93
N SER A 20 1.40 3.23 17.06
CA SER A 20 1.59 2.39 18.24
C SER A 20 0.46 1.37 18.32
N VAL A 21 0.83 0.09 18.44
CA VAL A 21 -0.10 -1.04 18.50
C VAL A 21 -0.13 -1.57 19.94
N PRO A 22 -1.31 -1.83 20.53
CA PRO A 22 -1.40 -2.36 21.89
C PRO A 22 -0.86 -3.80 21.97
N ALA A 23 -0.34 -4.17 23.14
CA ALA A 23 0.31 -5.46 23.35
C ALA A 23 -0.63 -6.68 23.19
N ASP A 24 -1.93 -6.49 23.30
CA ASP A 24 -2.93 -7.53 23.15
C ASP A 24 -3.51 -7.65 21.74
N ALA A 25 -3.00 -6.91 20.74
CA ALA A 25 -3.46 -7.06 19.36
C ALA A 25 -2.66 -8.11 18.58
N GLN A 26 -3.32 -8.76 17.62
CA GLN A 26 -2.69 -9.70 16.71
C GLN A 26 -2.16 -8.95 15.47
N LEU A 27 -0.90 -9.20 15.11
CA LEU A 27 -0.33 -8.70 13.85
C LEU A 27 -0.65 -9.65 12.69
N VAL A 28 -0.98 -9.08 11.54
CA VAL A 28 -1.19 -9.79 10.28
C VAL A 28 -0.19 -9.25 9.26
N PHE A 29 0.71 -10.10 8.80
CA PHE A 29 1.75 -9.74 7.83
C PHE A 29 1.23 -9.99 6.42
N LEU A 30 1.24 -8.96 5.59
CA LEU A 30 0.84 -9.01 4.19
C LEU A 30 2.10 -9.22 3.35
N SER A 31 2.06 -10.22 2.47
CA SER A 31 3.12 -10.42 1.47
C SER A 31 3.15 -9.26 0.47
N GLY A 32 4.28 -9.11 -0.22
CA GLY A 32 4.41 -8.16 -1.33
C GLY A 32 3.37 -8.43 -2.41
N ALA A 33 2.51 -7.44 -2.66
CA ALA A 33 1.50 -7.49 -3.69
C ALA A 33 1.95 -6.71 -4.93
N LEU A 34 1.78 -7.35 -6.08
CA LEU A 34 2.11 -6.84 -7.41
C LEU A 34 0.82 -6.50 -8.19
N PRO A 35 0.89 -5.57 -9.16
CA PRO A 35 -0.27 -5.11 -9.92
C PRO A 35 -0.85 -6.22 -10.78
N ASP A 36 -2.16 -6.14 -10.99
CA ASP A 36 -2.86 -6.94 -11.99
C ASP A 36 -2.73 -6.32 -13.38
N VAL A 37 -2.95 -7.13 -14.41
CA VAL A 37 -2.97 -6.69 -15.81
C VAL A 37 -4.10 -5.65 -15.98
N ALA A 38 -3.73 -4.47 -16.48
CA ALA A 38 -4.65 -3.38 -16.79
C ALA A 38 -5.08 -3.40 -18.26
N ASP A 39 -4.17 -3.76 -19.17
CA ASP A 39 -4.43 -3.93 -20.59
C ASP A 39 -4.00 -5.34 -21.06
N PRO A 40 -4.96 -6.26 -21.30
CA PRO A 40 -4.65 -7.60 -21.76
C PRO A 40 -4.19 -7.66 -23.23
N HIS A 41 -4.31 -6.56 -23.99
CA HIS A 41 -3.88 -6.47 -25.38
C HIS A 41 -2.46 -5.93 -25.54
N ALA A 42 -1.89 -5.32 -24.50
CA ALA A 42 -0.50 -4.89 -24.48
C ALA A 42 0.45 -6.09 -24.41
N ALA A 43 1.70 -5.90 -24.85
CA ALA A 43 2.72 -6.93 -24.79
C ALA A 43 2.96 -7.40 -23.33
N PRO A 44 2.87 -8.70 -23.03
CA PRO A 44 3.11 -9.21 -21.68
C PRO A 44 4.49 -8.84 -21.15
N GLY A 45 4.59 -8.60 -19.85
CA GLY A 45 5.85 -8.26 -19.19
C GLY A 45 6.37 -6.84 -19.46
N THR A 46 5.55 -5.98 -20.07
CA THR A 46 5.85 -4.55 -20.25
C THR A 46 5.03 -3.70 -19.30
N SER A 47 5.50 -2.50 -18.97
CA SER A 47 4.72 -1.55 -18.14
C SER A 47 3.37 -1.21 -18.76
N ALA A 48 3.26 -1.19 -20.09
CA ALA A 48 2.00 -0.96 -20.80
C ALA A 48 0.90 -1.97 -20.43
N ALA A 49 1.26 -3.22 -20.13
CA ALA A 49 0.28 -4.24 -19.70
C ALA A 49 -0.31 -3.96 -18.31
N TYR A 50 0.38 -3.21 -17.46
CA TYR A 50 -0.02 -2.93 -16.08
C TYR A 50 -0.43 -1.46 -15.86
N GLY A 51 -0.13 -0.57 -16.81
CA GLY A 51 -0.36 0.87 -16.71
C GLY A 51 0.79 1.64 -16.05
N ASP A 52 0.55 2.92 -15.77
CA ASP A 52 1.52 3.78 -15.10
C ASP A 52 1.61 3.51 -13.58
N THR A 53 2.55 4.18 -12.90
CA THR A 53 2.76 4.02 -11.44
C THR A 53 1.48 4.24 -10.64
N ARG A 54 0.61 5.16 -11.07
CA ARG A 54 -0.67 5.42 -10.41
C ARG A 54 -1.60 4.23 -10.59
N THR A 55 -1.85 3.79 -11.82
CA THR A 55 -2.72 2.64 -12.14
C THR A 55 -2.29 1.41 -11.35
N GLN A 56 -0.99 1.14 -11.32
CA GLN A 56 -0.44 0.01 -10.59
C GLN A 56 -0.57 0.15 -9.08
N THR A 57 -0.32 1.34 -8.51
CA THR A 57 -0.54 1.61 -7.08
C THR A 57 -1.99 1.33 -6.70
N GLU A 58 -2.96 1.84 -7.48
CA GLU A 58 -4.37 1.61 -7.21
C GLU A 58 -4.73 0.11 -7.32
N SER A 59 -4.20 -0.61 -8.32
CA SER A 59 -4.38 -2.05 -8.47
C SER A 59 -3.90 -2.81 -7.23
N VAL A 60 -2.66 -2.53 -6.79
CA VAL A 60 -2.06 -3.18 -5.63
C VAL A 60 -2.86 -2.91 -4.35
N LEU A 61 -3.30 -1.67 -4.11
CA LEU A 61 -4.09 -1.33 -2.92
C LEU A 61 -5.49 -1.97 -2.94
N ARG A 62 -6.11 -2.12 -4.11
CA ARG A 62 -7.37 -2.90 -4.25
C ARG A 62 -7.15 -4.37 -3.94
N LYS A 63 -6.03 -4.96 -4.39
CA LYS A 63 -5.67 -6.35 -4.09
C LYS A 63 -5.43 -6.57 -2.60
N LEU A 64 -4.65 -5.69 -1.95
CA LEU A 64 -4.41 -5.75 -0.50
C LEU A 64 -5.73 -5.64 0.30
N ARG A 65 -6.66 -4.79 -0.14
CA ARG A 65 -7.99 -4.71 0.46
C ARG A 65 -8.72 -6.05 0.38
N GLY A 66 -8.76 -6.69 -0.80
CA GLY A 66 -9.41 -8.01 -0.95
C GLY A 66 -8.82 -9.08 -0.02
N VAL A 67 -7.48 -9.14 0.07
CA VAL A 67 -6.79 -10.08 0.98
C VAL A 67 -7.14 -9.82 2.46
N LEU A 68 -7.28 -8.56 2.85
CA LEU A 68 -7.70 -8.20 4.21
C LEU A 68 -9.17 -8.54 4.47
N GLU A 69 -10.04 -8.31 3.49
CA GLU A 69 -11.48 -8.60 3.58
C GLU A 69 -11.75 -10.10 3.80
N GLU A 70 -10.97 -10.99 3.17
CA GLU A 70 -11.01 -12.44 3.42
C GLU A 70 -10.73 -12.82 4.89
N GLN A 71 -10.05 -11.94 5.62
CA GLN A 71 -9.70 -12.10 7.02
C GLN A 71 -10.62 -11.30 7.96
N GLY A 72 -11.65 -10.64 7.43
CA GLY A 72 -12.54 -9.75 8.19
C GLY A 72 -11.87 -8.45 8.63
N LEU A 73 -10.86 -8.00 7.88
CA LEU A 73 -10.13 -6.75 8.09
C LEU A 73 -10.35 -5.80 6.91
N GLY A 74 -9.94 -4.55 7.06
CA GLY A 74 -9.94 -3.56 5.99
C GLY A 74 -8.64 -2.75 5.95
N LEU A 75 -8.52 -1.84 4.97
CA LEU A 75 -7.32 -1.00 4.81
C LEU A 75 -6.99 -0.17 6.06
N GLY A 76 -8.00 0.22 6.85
CA GLY A 76 -7.79 0.97 8.10
C GLY A 76 -7.08 0.20 9.21
N ASP A 77 -7.02 -1.14 9.08
CA ASP A 77 -6.28 -2.01 9.99
C ASP A 77 -4.79 -2.07 9.66
N ILE A 78 -4.38 -1.57 8.50
CA ILE A 78 -2.98 -1.44 8.13
C ILE A 78 -2.31 -0.39 9.03
N VAL A 79 -1.19 -0.78 9.63
CA VAL A 79 -0.38 0.07 10.52
C VAL A 79 0.96 0.42 9.91
N SER A 80 1.46 -0.38 8.98
CA SER A 80 2.72 -0.13 8.27
C SER A 80 2.64 -0.62 6.83
N LEU A 81 3.22 0.15 5.91
CA LEU A 81 3.39 -0.21 4.51
C LEU A 81 4.85 0.01 4.07
N ARG A 82 5.36 -0.88 3.23
CA ARG A 82 6.59 -0.63 2.46
C ARG A 82 6.24 -0.66 0.99
N VAL A 83 6.60 0.42 0.30
CA VAL A 83 6.37 0.59 -1.14
C VAL A 83 7.70 0.55 -1.86
N PHE A 84 7.83 -0.40 -2.78
CA PHE A 84 8.96 -0.55 -3.67
C PHE A 84 8.58 -0.02 -5.04
N LEU A 85 9.35 0.94 -5.55
CA LEU A 85 9.13 1.57 -6.85
C LEU A 85 10.27 1.25 -7.80
N VAL A 86 9.94 0.92 -9.05
CA VAL A 86 10.92 0.88 -10.15
C VAL A 86 10.96 2.25 -10.81
N GLY A 87 12.16 2.68 -11.22
CA GLY A 87 12.32 3.92 -11.95
C GLY A 87 11.68 3.86 -13.33
N VAL A 88 11.06 4.97 -13.76
CA VAL A 88 10.36 5.04 -15.05
C VAL A 88 11.20 5.81 -16.09
N PRO A 89 11.13 5.44 -17.40
CA PRO A 89 11.87 6.14 -18.45
C PRO A 89 11.60 7.64 -18.52
N GLU A 90 10.36 8.06 -18.30
CA GLU A 90 9.89 9.45 -18.34
C GLU A 90 10.60 10.32 -17.29
N LEU A 91 11.09 9.69 -16.21
CA LEU A 91 11.81 10.34 -15.12
C LEU A 91 13.31 9.99 -15.10
N GLN A 92 13.85 9.54 -16.24
CA GLN A 92 15.26 9.16 -16.41
C GLN A 92 15.69 8.04 -15.46
N GLY A 93 14.82 7.04 -15.29
CA GLY A 93 15.08 5.89 -14.41
C GLY A 93 14.95 6.20 -12.92
N ARG A 94 14.31 7.32 -12.56
CA ARG A 94 13.95 7.64 -11.17
C ARG A 94 12.52 7.20 -10.85
N LEU A 95 12.26 6.93 -9.58
CA LEU A 95 10.93 6.58 -9.09
C LEU A 95 9.93 7.70 -9.38
N ASP A 96 8.70 7.31 -9.66
CA ASP A 96 7.58 8.24 -9.85
C ASP A 96 6.78 8.39 -8.55
N PHE A 97 7.28 9.29 -7.69
CA PHE A 97 6.61 9.56 -6.42
C PHE A 97 5.25 10.24 -6.61
N ALA A 98 5.07 11.02 -7.68
CA ALA A 98 3.82 11.72 -7.96
C ALA A 98 2.73 10.71 -8.34
N GLY A 99 3.04 9.74 -9.20
CA GLY A 99 2.15 8.63 -9.53
C GLY A 99 1.78 7.78 -8.33
N LEU A 100 2.77 7.43 -7.47
CA LEU A 100 2.49 6.75 -6.20
C LEU A 100 1.50 7.56 -5.35
N GLN A 101 1.74 8.85 -5.16
CA GLN A 101 0.87 9.70 -4.33
C GLN A 101 -0.54 9.78 -4.89
N ALA A 102 -0.70 9.97 -6.20
CA ALA A 102 -2.00 10.03 -6.86
C ALA A 102 -2.79 8.71 -6.73
N GLY A 103 -2.10 7.56 -6.76
CA GLY A 103 -2.75 6.25 -6.59
C GLY A 103 -3.02 5.89 -5.11
N TYR A 104 -2.26 6.48 -4.18
CA TYR A 104 -2.31 6.14 -2.76
C TYR A 104 -3.35 6.95 -1.96
N THR A 105 -3.41 8.27 -2.16
CA THR A 105 -4.24 9.17 -1.33
C THR A 105 -5.75 8.90 -1.39
N PRO A 106 -6.33 8.28 -2.44
CA PRO A 106 -7.74 7.87 -2.40
C PRO A 106 -8.05 6.75 -1.38
N PHE A 107 -7.04 6.04 -0.86
CA PHE A 107 -7.24 4.86 -0.01
C PHE A 107 -6.99 5.12 1.48
N PHE A 108 -6.26 6.17 1.84
CA PHE A 108 -5.87 6.46 3.23
C PHE A 108 -5.98 7.94 3.57
N GLY A 109 -6.42 8.24 4.79
CA GLY A 109 -6.62 9.61 5.24
C GLY A 109 -7.79 10.32 4.57
N THR A 110 -8.74 9.57 4.01
CA THR A 110 -9.98 10.08 3.42
C THR A 110 -11.08 10.19 4.48
N ALA A 111 -12.22 10.79 4.13
CA ALA A 111 -13.38 10.83 5.02
C ALA A 111 -13.92 9.43 5.33
N GLU A 112 -13.90 8.52 4.34
CA GLU A 112 -14.38 7.14 4.46
C GLU A 112 -13.38 6.22 5.17
N GLN A 113 -12.08 6.47 4.97
CA GLN A 113 -11.00 5.75 5.63
C GLN A 113 -9.97 6.74 6.19
N PRO A 114 -10.18 7.27 7.41
CA PRO A 114 -9.32 8.29 7.99
C PRO A 114 -8.01 7.74 8.55
N ASN A 115 -7.89 6.42 8.75
CA ASN A 115 -6.70 5.83 9.32
C ASN A 115 -5.53 5.86 8.33
N LYS A 116 -4.35 6.22 8.85
CA LYS A 116 -3.11 6.34 8.07
C LYS A 116 -2.07 5.35 8.61
N PRO A 117 -1.42 4.55 7.76
CA PRO A 117 -0.30 3.72 8.18
C PRO A 117 0.98 4.56 8.28
N ALA A 118 1.97 4.06 9.02
CA ALA A 118 3.36 4.43 8.76
C ALA A 118 3.74 3.91 7.37
N ARG A 119 4.61 4.61 6.64
CA ARG A 119 4.99 4.20 5.28
C ARG A 119 6.43 4.51 4.96
N THR A 120 7.10 3.55 4.34
CA THR A 120 8.37 3.75 3.65
C THR A 120 8.15 3.59 2.15
N ALA A 121 8.73 4.48 1.34
CA ALA A 121 8.74 4.36 -0.11
C ALA A 121 10.19 4.46 -0.61
N ILE A 122 10.62 3.51 -1.41
CA ILE A 122 12.02 3.39 -1.87
C ILE A 122 12.07 2.98 -3.33
N GLN A 123 13.12 3.44 -4.03
CA GLN A 123 13.43 2.95 -5.36
C GLN A 123 14.18 1.62 -5.27
N VAL A 124 13.82 0.66 -6.10
CA VAL A 124 14.54 -0.62 -6.27
C VAL A 124 15.00 -0.79 -7.72
N ALA A 125 15.96 -1.69 -7.94
CA ALA A 125 16.48 -1.98 -9.28
C ALA A 125 15.47 -2.71 -10.18
N GLY A 126 14.52 -3.45 -9.59
CA GLY A 126 13.49 -4.20 -10.30
C GLY A 126 12.60 -4.96 -9.32
N LEU A 127 11.52 -5.53 -9.85
CA LEU A 127 10.55 -6.36 -9.13
C LEU A 127 10.47 -7.76 -9.76
N PRO A 128 9.96 -8.78 -9.04
CA PRO A 128 9.86 -10.14 -9.57
C PRO A 128 8.98 -10.28 -10.83
N LEU A 129 8.02 -9.37 -11.01
CA LEU A 129 7.14 -9.32 -12.18
C LEU A 129 7.67 -8.30 -13.21
N PRO A 130 8.10 -8.75 -14.40
CA PRO A 130 8.48 -7.84 -15.47
C PRO A 130 7.35 -6.87 -15.83
N GLY A 131 7.67 -5.59 -15.99
CA GLY A 131 6.70 -4.54 -16.28
C GLY A 131 6.01 -3.94 -15.04
N ALA A 132 6.12 -4.57 -13.88
CA ALA A 132 5.68 -3.96 -12.62
C ALA A 132 6.60 -2.79 -12.24
N LEU A 133 5.97 -1.70 -11.82
CA LEU A 133 6.55 -0.47 -11.33
C LEU A 133 6.35 -0.32 -9.81
N VAL A 134 5.41 -1.05 -9.22
CA VAL A 134 5.03 -0.95 -7.81
C VAL A 134 4.87 -2.33 -7.20
N GLU A 135 5.48 -2.55 -6.03
CA GLU A 135 5.16 -3.64 -5.11
C GLU A 135 4.92 -3.07 -3.71
N ILE A 136 3.90 -3.57 -3.00
CA ILE A 136 3.59 -3.10 -1.65
C ILE A 136 3.47 -4.30 -0.70
N ASP A 137 4.27 -4.29 0.36
CA ASP A 137 4.08 -5.14 1.54
C ASP A 137 3.48 -4.34 2.70
N GLY A 138 3.00 -5.04 3.73
CA GLY A 138 2.43 -4.35 4.87
C GLY A 138 2.21 -5.19 6.11
N ILE A 139 1.85 -4.50 7.18
CA ILE A 139 1.43 -5.10 8.44
C ILE A 139 0.08 -4.49 8.80
N ALA A 140 -0.90 -5.36 9.04
CA ALA A 140 -2.20 -5.01 9.59
C ALA A 140 -2.33 -5.51 11.02
N VAL A 141 -3.35 -5.02 11.72
CA VAL A 141 -3.61 -5.36 13.11
C VAL A 141 -5.06 -5.80 13.26
N ARG A 142 -5.27 -6.99 13.81
CA ARG A 142 -6.57 -7.45 14.27
C ARG A 142 -6.70 -7.13 15.76
N ARG A 143 -7.73 -6.35 16.12
CA ARG A 143 -8.11 -6.21 17.53
C ARG A 143 -8.80 -7.49 17.97
N THR A 144 -8.19 -8.22 18.90
CA THR A 144 -8.91 -9.30 19.58
C THR A 144 -9.92 -8.68 20.53
N ALA A 145 -11.22 -8.85 20.24
CA ALA A 145 -12.22 -8.69 21.28
C ALA A 145 -11.94 -9.76 22.36
N ARG A 146 -11.86 -9.36 23.64
CA ARG A 146 -11.87 -10.35 24.71
C ARG A 146 -13.26 -10.98 24.73
N VAL A 147 -13.31 -12.31 24.64
CA VAL A 147 -14.47 -13.10 25.08
C VAL A 147 -14.59 -12.98 26.59
#